data_AF-A0A7R9V2H2-F1
#
_entry.id   AF-A0A7R9V2H2-F1
#
_cell.length_a   1.000
_cell.length_b   1.000
_cell.length_c   1.000
_cell.angle_alpha   90.00
_cell.angle_beta   90.00
_cell.angle_gamma   90.00
#
_symmetry.space_group_name_H-M   'P 1'
#
loop_
_entity.id
_entity.type
_entity.pdbx_description
1 polymer ?
#
loop_
_entity_poly.entity_id
_entity_poly.type
_entity_poly.pdbx_seq_one_letter_code
_entity_poly.pdbx_strand_id
1 'polypeptide(L)'
;SHHLSFHYSAHQPPSIKNDIITIHRSQARDPEVKLSISHALAQSAKLMVYEDRILQLVEEVRHLPEEMATYGEVRMSRGSVATFMGKVFLQKSAVNLLNPVLDTPEFFWTAPDHLQMLYSKVCEYKDMEERVELVNARFE
;
A
#
# COMPACT_ATOMS: atom_id res chain seq x y z
N SER A 1 -3.27 16.28 -9.92
CA SER A 1 -4.25 15.19 -10.13
C SER A 1 -3.82 14.41 -11.34
N HIS A 2 -3.23 13.23 -11.14
CA HIS A 2 -2.90 12.30 -12.21
C HIS A 2 -4.15 11.45 -12.50
N HIS A 3 -4.82 11.70 -13.62
CA HIS A 3 -6.03 10.96 -13.99
C HIS A 3 -5.65 9.65 -14.68
N LEU A 4 -5.85 8.53 -13.97
CA LEU A 4 -5.73 7.21 -14.54
C LEU A 4 -6.74 7.05 -15.70
N SER A 5 -6.26 6.71 -16.89
CA SER A 5 -7.04 6.62 -18.12
C SER A 5 -6.92 5.25 -18.75
N PHE A 6 -7.98 4.81 -19.43
CA PHE A 6 -7.99 3.53 -20.14
C PHE A 6 -7.80 3.73 -21.65
N HIS A 7 -6.87 2.97 -22.23
CA HIS A 7 -6.66 2.89 -23.67
C HIS A 7 -6.92 1.46 -24.14
N TYR A 8 -7.74 1.29 -25.17
CA TYR A 8 -8.08 -0.03 -25.72
C TYR A 8 -7.38 -0.25 -27.05
N SER A 9 -6.49 -1.24 -27.11
CA SER A 9 -5.67 -1.52 -28.29
C SER A 9 -5.88 -2.94 -28.81
N ALA A 10 -5.81 -3.13 -30.12
CA ALA A 10 -5.81 -4.46 -30.74
C ALA A 10 -4.39 -4.98 -31.05
N HIS A 11 -3.37 -4.15 -30.84
CA HIS A 11 -1.99 -4.41 -31.28
C HIS A 11 -0.96 -4.28 -30.15
N GLN A 12 -1.33 -3.62 -29.05
CA GLN A 12 -0.45 -3.43 -27.90
C GLN A 12 -0.80 -4.43 -26.79
N PRO A 13 0.21 -5.02 -26.14
CA PRO A 13 -0.02 -5.87 -24.98
C PRO A 13 -0.52 -5.06 -23.78
N PRO A 14 -1.21 -5.71 -22.81
CA PRO A 14 -1.61 -5.06 -21.57
C PRO A 14 -0.42 -4.44 -20.83
N SER A 15 -0.53 -3.16 -20.49
CA SER A 15 0.53 -2.41 -19.82
C SER A 15 -0.02 -1.17 -19.12
N ILE A 16 0.76 -0.61 -18.20
CA ILE A 16 0.46 0.65 -17.52
C ILE A 16 1.68 1.57 -17.61
N LYS A 17 1.50 2.77 -18.18
CA LYS A 17 2.56 3.80 -18.33
C LYS A 17 1.93 5.19 -18.37
N ASN A 18 2.55 6.18 -17.73
CA ASN A 18 2.06 7.56 -17.71
C ASN A 18 0.57 7.66 -17.36
N ASP A 19 0.14 6.92 -16.34
CA ASP A 19 -1.25 6.80 -15.89
C ASP A 19 -2.24 6.24 -16.93
N ILE A 20 -1.76 5.70 -18.04
CA ILE A 20 -2.58 5.05 -19.07
C ILE A 20 -2.48 3.54 -18.90
N ILE A 21 -3.62 2.90 -18.65
CA ILE A 21 -3.75 1.44 -18.69
C ILE A 21 -4.18 1.03 -20.10
N THR A 22 -3.30 0.32 -20.79
CA THR A 22 -3.60 -0.30 -22.07
C THR A 22 -4.21 -1.68 -21.83
N ILE A 23 -5.39 -1.92 -22.39
CA ILE A 23 -6.12 -3.19 -22.33
C ILE A 23 -6.34 -3.69 -23.76
N HIS A 24 -6.20 -4.99 -23.99
CA HIS A 24 -6.48 -5.55 -25.29
C HIS A 24 -7.98 -5.47 -25.63
N ARG A 25 -8.34 -5.14 -26.87
CA ARG A 25 -9.75 -4.91 -27.25
C ARG A 25 -10.65 -6.12 -27.03
N SER A 26 -10.12 -7.34 -27.15
CA SER A 26 -10.88 -8.57 -26.86
C SER A 26 -11.25 -8.70 -25.37
N GLN A 27 -10.47 -8.11 -24.49
CA GLN A 27 -10.65 -8.11 -23.04
C GLN A 27 -11.43 -6.88 -22.54
N ALA A 28 -11.65 -5.88 -23.39
CA ALA A 28 -12.28 -4.62 -23.00
C ALA A 28 -13.72 -4.78 -22.48
N ARG A 29 -14.41 -5.86 -22.88
CA ARG A 29 -15.78 -6.19 -22.45
C ARG A 29 -15.84 -7.12 -21.25
N ASP A 30 -14.70 -7.65 -20.82
CA ASP A 30 -14.62 -8.51 -19.65
C ASP A 30 -14.66 -7.62 -18.38
N PRO A 31 -15.69 -7.74 -17.53
CA PRO A 31 -15.77 -6.96 -16.30
C PRO A 31 -14.66 -7.30 -15.30
N GLU A 32 -14.15 -8.54 -15.33
CA GLU A 32 -13.11 -8.99 -14.39
C GLU A 32 -11.80 -8.23 -14.59
N VAL A 33 -11.48 -7.86 -15.83
CA VAL A 33 -10.31 -7.03 -16.16
C VAL A 33 -10.32 -5.70 -15.41
N LYS A 34 -11.47 -5.00 -15.44
CA LYS A 34 -11.62 -3.73 -14.72
C LYS A 34 -11.67 -3.95 -13.21
N LEU A 35 -12.25 -5.05 -12.76
CA LEU A 35 -12.29 -5.42 -11.35
C LEU A 35 -10.88 -5.67 -10.80
N SER A 36 -10.03 -6.42 -11.51
CA SER A 36 -8.63 -6.70 -11.11
C SER A 36 -7.82 -5.41 -10.97
N ILE A 37 -7.96 -4.48 -11.91
CA ILE A 37 -7.33 -3.16 -11.82
C ILE A 37 -7.87 -2.38 -10.62
N SER A 38 -9.19 -2.32 -10.46
CA SER A 38 -9.83 -1.61 -9.35
C SER A 38 -9.41 -2.18 -8.00
N HIS A 39 -9.21 -3.49 -7.92
CA HIS A 39 -8.73 -4.16 -6.73
C HIS A 39 -7.31 -3.71 -6.38
N ALA A 40 -6.37 -3.75 -7.33
CA ALA A 40 -4.99 -3.25 -7.10
C ALA A 40 -4.97 -1.79 -6.62
N LEU A 41 -5.78 -0.92 -7.25
CA LEU A 41 -5.88 0.48 -6.86
C LEU A 41 -6.47 0.65 -5.46
N ALA A 42 -7.51 -0.12 -5.11
CA ALA A 42 -8.09 -0.09 -3.77
C ALA A 42 -7.10 -0.57 -2.70
N GLN A 43 -6.30 -1.60 -2.99
CA GLN A 43 -5.25 -2.06 -2.08
C GLN A 43 -4.16 -1.00 -1.90
N SER A 44 -3.74 -0.34 -2.98
CA SER A 44 -2.78 0.77 -2.93
C SER A 44 -3.29 1.96 -2.10
N ALA A 45 -4.57 2.30 -2.23
CA ALA A 45 -5.23 3.33 -1.42
C ALA A 45 -5.37 2.91 0.05
N LYS A 46 -5.67 1.63 0.31
CA LYS A 46 -5.70 1.08 1.66
C LYS A 46 -4.32 1.18 2.31
N LEU A 47 -3.25 0.79 1.62
CA LEU A 47 -1.87 0.91 2.10
C LEU A 47 -1.51 2.35 2.50
N MET A 48 -1.95 3.33 1.71
CA MET A 48 -1.78 4.77 2.02
C MET A 48 -2.34 5.18 3.38
N VAL A 49 -3.48 4.61 3.79
CA VAL A 49 -4.06 4.89 5.12
C VAL A 49 -3.16 4.38 6.25
N TYR A 50 -2.48 3.25 6.06
CA TYR A 50 -1.55 2.73 7.07
C TYR A 50 -0.24 3.51 7.10
N GLU A 51 0.28 3.88 5.93
CA GLU A 51 1.44 4.76 5.81
C GLU A 51 1.22 6.07 6.59
N ASP A 52 0.05 6.71 6.41
CA ASP A 52 -0.33 7.94 7.11
C ASP A 52 -0.41 7.74 8.63
N ARG A 53 -1.04 6.66 9.10
CA ARG A 53 -1.11 6.35 10.54
C ARG A 53 0.26 6.16 11.18
N ILE A 54 1.20 5.55 10.47
CA ILE A 54 2.57 5.38 10.95
C ILE A 54 3.29 6.74 11.01
N LEU A 55 3.13 7.55 9.97
CA LEU A 55 3.69 8.92 9.96
C LEU A 55 3.17 9.73 11.14
N GLN A 56 1.88 9.64 11.47
CA GLN A 56 1.31 10.31 12.65
C GLN A 56 1.96 9.86 13.97
N LEU A 57 2.26 8.57 14.12
CA LEU A 57 2.98 8.07 15.31
C LEU A 57 4.40 8.62 15.39
N VAL A 58 5.11 8.67 14.26
CA VAL A 58 6.47 9.25 14.19
C VAL A 58 6.45 10.72 14.55
N GLU A 59 5.50 11.49 13.99
CA GLU A 59 5.35 12.91 14.29
C GLU A 59 5.00 13.17 15.76
N GLU A 60 4.20 12.31 16.41
CA GLU A 60 3.86 12.42 17.84
C GLU A 60 5.11 12.39 18.73
N VAL A 61 6.18 11.69 18.33
CA VAL A 61 7.41 11.49 19.13
C VAL A 61 8.67 12.09 18.53
N ARG A 62 8.58 12.81 17.40
CA ARG A 62 9.74 13.35 16.68
C ARG A 62 10.62 14.27 17.52
N HIS A 63 10.02 14.98 18.49
CA HIS A 63 10.72 15.92 19.38
C HIS A 63 11.52 15.22 20.49
N LEU A 64 11.20 13.97 20.85
CA LEU A 64 11.81 13.31 22.01
C LEU A 64 13.32 13.06 21.85
N PRO A 65 13.83 12.60 20.68
CA PRO A 65 15.27 12.47 20.48
C PRO A 65 16.02 13.81 20.60
N GLU A 66 15.43 14.91 20.13
CA GLU A 66 16.01 16.25 20.24
C GLU A 66 16.05 16.74 21.69
N GLU A 67 14.97 16.53 22.45
CA GLU A 67 14.92 16.84 23.88
C GLU A 67 15.98 16.05 24.65
N MET A 68 16.08 14.75 24.37
CA MET A 68 17.06 13.87 25.00
C MET A 68 18.50 14.29 24.72
N ALA A 69 18.80 14.69 23.48
CA ALA A 69 20.13 15.20 23.11
C ALA A 69 20.44 16.56 23.74
N THR A 70 19.44 17.42 23.93
CA THR A 70 19.62 18.79 24.42
C THR A 70 19.64 18.87 25.95
N TYR A 71 18.76 18.13 26.61
CA TYR A 71 18.51 18.23 28.05
C TYR A 71 18.97 16.99 28.83
N GLY A 72 19.32 15.89 28.16
CA GLY A 72 19.70 14.62 28.80
C GLY A 72 18.52 13.84 29.38
N GLU A 73 17.29 14.32 29.19
CA GLU A 73 16.06 13.68 29.65
C GLU A 73 14.90 13.95 28.67
N VAL A 74 13.87 13.12 28.73
CA VAL A 74 12.63 13.29 27.99
C VAL A 74 11.50 13.55 28.97
N ARG A 75 10.68 14.58 28.74
CA ARG A 75 9.57 14.96 29.63
C ARG A 75 8.30 14.19 29.30
N MET A 76 8.35 12.86 29.35
CA MET A 76 7.18 12.00 29.24
C MET A 76 6.89 11.23 30.54
N SER A 77 5.63 11.21 30.95
CA SER A 77 5.20 10.38 32.07
C SER A 77 5.25 8.90 31.70
N ARG A 78 5.45 8.01 32.69
CA ARG A 78 5.36 6.56 32.47
C ARG A 78 4.03 6.13 31.86
N GLY A 79 2.93 6.78 32.25
CA GLY A 79 1.60 6.52 31.68
C GLY A 79 1.55 6.88 30.19
N SER A 80 2.09 8.04 29.81
CA SER A 80 2.16 8.49 28.42
C SER A 80 2.98 7.53 27.56
N VAL A 81 4.12 7.03 28.07
CA VAL A 81 4.92 6.01 27.38
C VAL A 81 4.13 4.73 27.17
N ALA A 82 3.43 4.23 28.20
CA ALA A 82 2.62 3.02 28.09
C ALA A 82 1.48 3.18 27.07
N THR A 83 0.80 4.33 27.07
CA THR A 83 -0.24 4.63 26.07
C THR A 83 0.33 4.68 24.65
N PHE A 84 1.47 5.34 24.46
CA PHE A 84 2.12 5.41 23.15
C PHE A 84 2.56 4.04 22.64
N MET A 85 3.19 3.23 23.50
CA MET A 85 3.53 1.84 23.18
C MET A 85 2.29 1.04 22.77
N GLY A 86 1.16 1.21 23.48
CA GLY A 86 -0.11 0.61 23.11
C GLY A 86 -0.58 1.00 21.69
N LYS A 87 -0.47 2.29 21.32
CA LYS A 87 -0.77 2.75 19.96
C LYS A 87 0.14 2.08 18.92
N VAL A 88 1.44 2.00 19.18
CA VAL A 88 2.42 1.35 18.29
C VAL A 88 2.07 -0.12 18.10
N PHE A 89 1.78 -0.86 19.18
CA PHE A 89 1.39 -2.27 19.09
C PHE A 89 0.09 -2.49 18.29
N LEU A 90 -0.91 -1.62 18.47
CA LEU A 90 -2.14 -1.69 17.69
C LEU A 90 -1.89 -1.46 16.19
N GLN A 91 -1.07 -0.47 15.83
CA GLN A 91 -0.73 -0.23 14.43
C GLN A 91 0.10 -1.37 13.83
N LYS A 92 1.09 -1.90 14.56
CA LYS A 92 1.89 -3.06 14.14
C LYS A 92 1.00 -4.28 13.90
N SER A 93 0.06 -4.57 14.80
CA SER A 93 -0.90 -5.65 14.61
C SER A 93 -1.78 -5.44 13.38
N ALA A 94 -2.26 -4.21 13.15
CA ALA A 94 -3.09 -3.88 12.00
C ALA A 94 -2.35 -3.98 10.66
N VAL A 95 -1.05 -3.68 10.64
CA VAL A 95 -0.18 -3.87 9.47
C VAL A 95 0.15 -5.35 9.25
N ASN A 96 0.40 -6.14 10.28
CA ASN A 96 0.61 -7.59 10.13
C ASN A 96 -0.62 -8.28 9.52
N LEU A 97 -1.84 -7.78 9.78
CA LEU A 97 -3.07 -8.25 9.12
C LEU A 97 -3.16 -7.86 7.64
N LEU A 98 -2.27 -7.00 7.13
CA LEU A 98 -2.11 -6.67 5.71
C LEU A 98 -1.06 -7.51 5.00
N ASN A 99 -0.31 -8.39 5.67
CA ASN A 99 0.60 -9.29 4.95
C ASN A 99 -0.06 -10.06 3.78
N PRO A 100 -1.37 -10.39 3.79
CA PRO A 100 -2.06 -10.90 2.59
C PRO A 100 -2.12 -9.95 1.38
N VAL A 101 -1.70 -8.68 1.50
CA VAL A 101 -1.55 -7.72 0.39
C VAL A 101 -0.28 -8.02 -0.42
N LEU A 102 0.73 -8.65 0.18
CA LEU A 102 1.93 -9.15 -0.51
C LEU A 102 1.64 -10.43 -1.30
N ASP A 103 0.69 -11.24 -0.82
CA ASP A 103 0.23 -12.42 -1.52
C ASP A 103 -0.75 -12.08 -2.64
N THR A 104 -0.82 -12.93 -3.65
CA THR A 104 -1.85 -12.80 -4.68
C THR A 104 -3.22 -13.10 -4.06
N PRO A 105 -4.23 -12.20 -4.17
CA PRO A 105 -5.57 -12.44 -3.63
C PRO A 105 -6.18 -13.76 -4.10
N GLU A 106 -6.90 -14.47 -3.23
CA GLU A 106 -7.44 -15.83 -3.50
C GLU A 106 -8.29 -15.90 -4.77
N PHE A 107 -8.99 -14.81 -5.10
CA PHE A 107 -9.74 -14.66 -6.36
C PHE A 107 -8.92 -15.09 -7.58
N PHE A 108 -7.63 -14.72 -7.63
CA PHE A 108 -6.78 -15.02 -8.77
C PHE A 108 -6.29 -16.47 -8.82
N TRP A 109 -6.42 -17.26 -7.75
CA TRP A 109 -6.01 -18.67 -7.77
C TRP A 109 -6.85 -19.51 -8.73
N THR A 110 -8.08 -19.09 -9.00
CA THR A 110 -8.98 -19.74 -9.97
C THR A 110 -9.27 -18.86 -11.19
N ALA A 111 -8.86 -17.59 -11.18
CA ALA A 111 -9.09 -16.68 -12.29
C ALA A 111 -8.11 -16.95 -13.43
N PRO A 112 -8.45 -16.58 -14.68
CA PRO A 112 -7.50 -16.65 -15.79
C PRO A 112 -6.20 -15.86 -15.52
N ASP A 113 -5.05 -16.45 -15.88
CA ASP A 113 -3.71 -15.89 -15.66
C ASP A 113 -3.54 -14.44 -16.12
N HIS A 114 -4.23 -14.05 -17.20
CA HIS A 114 -4.15 -12.70 -17.74
C HIS A 114 -4.68 -11.63 -16.79
N LEU A 115 -5.61 -11.97 -15.89
CA LEU A 115 -6.12 -11.08 -14.87
C LEU A 115 -5.10 -10.88 -13.75
N GLN A 116 -4.45 -11.96 -13.31
CA GLN A 116 -3.37 -11.89 -12.33
C GLN A 116 -2.20 -11.07 -12.88
N MET A 117 -1.78 -11.31 -14.13
CA MET A 117 -0.73 -10.52 -14.77
C MET A 117 -1.05 -9.02 -14.81
N LEU A 118 -2.31 -8.67 -15.09
CA LEU A 118 -2.75 -7.29 -15.12
C LEU A 118 -2.77 -6.66 -13.72
N TYR A 119 -3.26 -7.40 -12.72
CA TYR A 119 -3.20 -7.00 -11.31
C TYR A 119 -1.75 -6.72 -10.89
N SER A 120 -0.84 -7.68 -11.12
CA SER A 120 0.58 -7.54 -10.78
C SER A 120 1.21 -6.32 -11.45
N LYS A 121 0.91 -6.04 -12.72
CA LYS A 121 1.40 -4.84 -13.42
C LYS A 121 0.93 -3.53 -12.77
N VAL A 122 -0.30 -3.49 -12.26
CA VAL A 122 -0.80 -2.31 -11.55
C VAL A 122 -0.15 -2.19 -10.17
N CYS A 123 0.07 -3.31 -9.46
CA CYS A 123 0.78 -3.31 -8.19
C CYS A 123 2.24 -2.84 -8.34
N GLU A 124 2.93 -3.32 -9.37
CA GLU A 124 4.28 -2.91 -9.76
C GLU A 124 4.32 -1.40 -10.06
N TYR A 125 3.41 -0.90 -10.89
CA TYR A 125 3.33 0.55 -11.18
C TYR A 125 3.01 1.42 -9.96
N LYS A 126 2.46 0.84 -8.89
CA LYS A 126 2.14 1.52 -7.64
C LYS A 126 3.16 1.26 -6.54
N ASP A 127 4.30 0.65 -6.90
CA ASP A 127 5.42 0.32 -6.02
C ASP A 127 4.94 -0.36 -4.73
N MET A 128 3.90 -1.20 -4.82
CA MET A 128 3.19 -1.68 -3.64
C MET A 128 4.06 -2.56 -2.75
N GLU A 129 4.93 -3.38 -3.34
CA GLU A 129 5.85 -4.24 -2.61
C GLU A 129 6.85 -3.42 -1.79
N GLU A 130 7.56 -2.49 -2.44
CA GLU A 130 8.52 -1.58 -1.79
C GLU A 130 7.86 -0.76 -0.67
N ARG A 131 6.63 -0.30 -0.88
CA ARG A 131 5.87 0.46 0.11
C ARG A 131 5.49 -0.38 1.34
N VAL A 132 5.12 -1.64 1.15
CA VAL A 132 4.85 -2.55 2.27
C VAL A 132 6.13 -2.85 3.05
N GLU A 133 7.25 -3.10 2.36
CA GLU A 133 8.55 -3.30 3.00
C GLU A 133 8.94 -2.09 3.85
N LEU A 134 8.78 -0.87 3.32
CA LEU A 134 9.06 0.36 4.06
C LEU A 134 8.17 0.52 5.30
N VAL A 135 6.88 0.16 5.18
CA VAL A 135 5.95 0.15 6.31
C VAL A 135 6.38 -0.85 7.39
N ASN A 136 6.79 -2.05 7.00
CA ASN A 136 7.26 -3.09 7.93
C ASN A 136 8.56 -2.68 8.63
N ALA A 137 9.54 -2.15 7.88
CA ALA A 137 10.82 -1.71 8.41
C ALA A 137 10.71 -0.60 9.47
N ARG A 138 9.62 0.19 9.48
CA ARG A 138 9.36 1.21 10.51
C ARG A 138 8.93 0.62 11.86
N PHE A 139 8.58 -0.66 11.91
CA PHE A 139 8.15 -1.37 13.12
C PHE A 139 9.15 -2.42 13.61
N GLU A 140 10.26 -2.62 12.90
CA GLU A 140 11.40 -3.46 13.30
C GLU A 140 12.42 -2.65 14.10
#